data_AF-A0A8B7E1F0-F1
#
_entry.id   AF-A0A8B7E1F0-F1
#
_cell.length_a   1.000
_cell.length_b   1.000
_cell.length_c   1.000
_cell.angle_alpha   90.00
_cell.angle_beta   90.00
_cell.angle_gamma   90.00
#
_symmetry.space_group_name_H-M   'P 1'
#
loop_
_entity.id
_entity.type
_entity.pdbx_description
1 polymer ?
#
loop_
_entity_poly.entity_id
_entity_poly.type
_entity_poly.pdbx_seq_one_letter_code
_entity_poly.pdbx_strand_id
1 'polypeptide(L)'
;YYWGWLTDKVGRRPVLLVSALLTFVATLAFGFTTNIYWAIATRFLQGVTVVGRAAFAEICDNTNQAIGVSLVFAAWNSAIVMGPAFGGFLATPVIKYPNVFKGASKWFFTKFAFLLPSVLISVVLILSIILIFFKFDETNK
;
A
#
# COMPACT_ATOMS: atom_id res chain seq x y z
N TYR A 1 11.71 -16.68 -5.13
CA TYR A 1 12.52 -17.35 -4.09
C TYR A 1 13.40 -16.42 -3.25
N TYR A 2 13.86 -15.26 -3.75
CA TYR A 2 14.74 -14.35 -2.97
C TYR A 2 14.11 -13.81 -1.67
N TRP A 3 12.87 -13.31 -1.73
CA TRP A 3 12.17 -12.78 -0.55
C TRP A 3 11.77 -13.85 0.46
N GLY A 4 11.45 -15.08 0.01
CA GLY A 4 11.18 -16.22 0.90
C GLY A 4 12.44 -16.67 1.64
N TRP A 5 13.58 -16.71 0.95
CA TRP A 5 14.86 -16.96 1.62
C TRP A 5 15.22 -15.88 2.65
N LEU A 6 14.88 -14.62 2.36
CA LEU A 6 15.12 -13.49 3.26
C LEU A 6 14.20 -13.54 4.50
N THR A 7 12.93 -13.95 4.36
CA THR A 7 12.00 -14.13 5.49
C THR A 7 12.47 -15.23 6.42
N ASP A 8 12.98 -16.34 5.87
CA ASP A 8 13.45 -17.48 6.66
C ASP A 8 14.70 -17.14 7.49
N LYS A 9 15.54 -16.21 6.99
CA LYS A 9 16.81 -15.84 7.65
C LYS A 9 16.71 -14.71 8.66
N VAL A 10 15.89 -13.69 8.38
CA VAL A 10 15.80 -12.45 9.18
C VAL A 10 14.61 -12.49 10.16
N GLY A 11 13.65 -13.38 9.92
CA GLY A 11 12.41 -13.45 10.67
C GLY A 11 11.25 -12.74 9.95
N ARG A 12 10.04 -13.27 10.15
CA ARG A 12 8.84 -12.87 9.41
C ARG A 12 8.36 -11.45 9.71
N ARG A 13 8.33 -11.07 11.00
CA ARG A 13 7.86 -9.76 11.47
C ARG A 13 8.68 -8.58 10.93
N PRO A 14 10.03 -8.56 11.02
CA PRO A 14 10.81 -7.45 10.50
C PRO A 14 10.70 -7.31 8.98
N VAL A 15 10.65 -8.43 8.24
CA VAL A 15 10.54 -8.39 6.77
C VAL A 15 9.17 -7.86 6.32
N LEU A 16 8.09 -8.22 7.01
CA LEU A 16 6.76 -7.63 6.80
C LEU A 16 6.73 -6.14 7.11
N LEU A 17 7.26 -5.71 8.26
CA LEU A 17 7.30 -4.29 8.64
C LEU A 17 8.14 -3.45 7.67
N VAL A 18 9.31 -3.93 7.26
CA VAL A 18 10.18 -3.24 6.28
C VAL A 18 9.46 -3.09 4.94
N SER A 19 8.77 -4.14 4.47
CA SER A 19 8.02 -4.07 3.22
C SER A 19 6.83 -3.09 3.28
N ALA A 20 6.12 -3.05 4.40
CA ALA A 20 5.01 -2.14 4.63
C ALA A 20 5.49 -0.68 4.73
N LEU A 21 6.60 -0.45 5.44
CA LEU A 21 7.25 0.86 5.54
C LEU A 21 7.74 1.37 4.18
N LEU A 22 8.40 0.51 3.40
CA LEU A 22 8.90 0.90 2.08
C LEU A 22 7.74 1.20 1.11
N THR A 23 6.65 0.43 1.19
CA THR A 23 5.41 0.70 0.44
C THR A 23 4.74 2.00 0.87
N PHE A 24 4.74 2.31 2.17
CA PHE A 24 4.25 3.58 2.70
C PHE A 24 5.06 4.77 2.16
N VAL A 25 6.40 4.70 2.25
CA VAL A 25 7.30 5.75 1.74
C VAL A 25 7.13 5.93 0.24
N ALA A 26 7.06 4.84 -0.54
CA ALA A 26 6.88 4.92 -1.99
C ALA A 26 5.50 5.51 -2.37
N THR A 27 4.44 5.19 -1.62
CA THR A 27 3.10 5.75 -1.84
C THR A 27 3.05 7.24 -1.52
N LEU A 28 3.66 7.66 -0.41
CA LEU A 28 3.78 9.08 -0.08
C LEU A 28 4.60 9.83 -1.14
N ALA A 29 5.75 9.28 -1.54
CA ALA A 29 6.58 9.85 -2.59
C ALA A 29 5.79 10.04 -3.89
N PHE A 30 4.98 9.04 -4.29
CA PHE A 30 4.09 9.14 -5.45
C PHE A 30 3.11 10.32 -5.35
N GLY A 31 2.55 10.58 -4.17
CA GLY A 31 1.64 11.71 -3.95
C GLY A 31 2.26 13.09 -4.20
N PHE A 32 3.58 13.22 -4.03
CA PHE A 32 4.34 14.44 -4.32
C PHE A 32 4.93 14.46 -5.74
N THR A 33 4.69 13.45 -6.57
CA THR A 33 5.21 13.44 -7.93
C THR A 33 4.43 14.38 -8.83
N THR A 34 5.16 15.24 -9.55
CA THR A 34 4.62 16.09 -10.61
C THR A 34 5.09 15.67 -12.00
N ASN A 35 6.01 14.69 -12.07
CA ASN A 35 6.65 14.23 -13.30
C ASN A 35 6.45 12.72 -13.48
N ILE A 36 6.12 12.31 -14.70
CA ILE A 36 5.84 10.92 -15.05
C ILE A 36 7.03 9.99 -14.81
N TYR A 37 8.27 10.46 -14.99
CA TYR A 37 9.46 9.64 -14.73
C TYR A 37 9.61 9.30 -13.24
N TRP A 38 9.30 10.24 -12.34
CA TRP A 38 9.27 10.01 -10.91
C TRP A 38 8.11 9.10 -10.49
N ALA A 39 6.96 9.21 -11.16
CA ALA A 39 5.83 8.31 -10.97
C ALA A 39 6.17 6.86 -11.37
N ILE A 40 6.92 6.67 -12.46
CA ILE A 40 7.39 5.34 -12.89
C ILE A 40 8.40 4.77 -11.89
N ALA A 41 9.37 5.58 -11.44
CA ALA A 41 10.37 5.15 -10.45
C ALA A 41 9.73 4.69 -9.13
N THR A 42 8.76 5.44 -8.61
CA THR A 42 8.03 5.08 -7.38
C THR A 42 7.19 3.82 -7.54
N ARG A 43 6.64 3.55 -8.74
CA ARG A 43 5.93 2.30 -9.05
C ARG A 43 6.87 1.11 -9.18
N PHE A 44 8.07 1.32 -9.73
CA PHE A 44 9.09 0.28 -9.77
C PHE A 44 9.54 -0.11 -8.35
N LEU A 45 9.74 0.88 -7.47
CA LEU A 45 10.03 0.63 -6.06
C LEU A 45 8.91 -0.16 -5.37
N GLN A 46 7.63 0.19 -5.58
CA GLN A 46 6.50 -0.60 -5.09
C GLN A 46 6.47 -2.03 -5.63
N GLY A 47 6.89 -2.25 -6.88
CA GLY A 47 6.93 -3.60 -7.47
C GLY A 47 7.97 -4.52 -6.82
N VAL A 48 9.06 -3.94 -6.31
CA VAL A 48 10.11 -4.69 -5.61
C VAL A 48 9.68 -5.08 -4.19
N THR A 49 8.76 -4.34 -3.56
CA THR A 49 8.33 -4.55 -2.16
C THR A 49 7.23 -5.59 -1.96
N VAL A 50 6.92 -6.42 -2.96
CA VAL A 50 5.84 -7.42 -2.87
C VAL A 50 6.26 -8.62 -2.02
N VAL A 51 6.37 -8.38 -0.72
CA VAL A 51 6.67 -9.35 0.34
C VAL A 51 5.39 -9.95 0.92
N GLY A 52 4.24 -9.28 0.78
CA GLY A 52 2.96 -9.77 1.29
C GLY A 52 2.59 -11.17 0.78
N ARG A 53 2.94 -11.50 -0.47
CA ARG A 53 2.73 -12.85 -1.04
C ARG A 53 3.52 -13.94 -0.31
N ALA A 54 4.71 -13.63 0.21
CA ALA A 54 5.54 -14.58 0.94
C ALA A 54 4.92 -14.92 2.31
N ALA A 55 4.43 -13.91 3.05
CA ALA A 55 3.77 -14.14 4.33
C ALA A 55 2.45 -14.92 4.21
N PHE A 56 1.67 -14.71 3.14
CA PHE A 56 0.43 -15.46 2.93
C PHE A 56 0.65 -16.94 2.60
N ALA A 57 1.70 -17.27 1.85
CA ALA A 57 2.04 -18.65 1.52
C ALA A 57 2.39 -19.48 2.76
N GLU A 58 2.86 -18.83 3.83
CA GLU A 58 3.28 -19.47 5.08
C GLU A 58 2.18 -19.63 6.14
N ILE A 59 1.10 -18.81 6.09
CA ILE A 59 -0.05 -18.93 7.00
C ILE A 59 -0.99 -20.06 6.55
N CYS A 60 -0.90 -20.44 5.27
CA CYS A 60 -1.72 -21.49 4.67
C CYS A 60 -1.06 -22.86 4.82
N ASP A 61 -1.42 -23.62 5.86
CA ASP A 61 -1.18 -25.07 5.90
C ASP A 61 -2.02 -25.81 4.85
N ASN A 62 -1.58 -27.00 4.42
CA ASN A 62 -2.25 -27.83 3.39
C ASN A 62 -3.75 -28.06 3.68
N THR A 63 -4.17 -28.05 4.95
CA THR A 63 -5.56 -28.22 5.39
C THR A 63 -6.43 -26.97 5.20
N ASN A 64 -5.86 -25.76 5.30
CA ASN A 64 -6.58 -24.49 5.25
C ASN A 64 -6.20 -23.60 4.07
N GLN A 65 -5.29 -24.05 3.21
CA GLN A 65 -4.78 -23.30 2.08
C GLN A 65 -5.89 -22.83 1.13
N ALA A 66 -6.88 -23.67 0.85
CA ALA A 66 -8.00 -23.28 -0.01
C ALA A 66 -8.78 -22.07 0.54
N ILE A 67 -9.07 -22.07 1.85
CA ILE A 67 -9.83 -21.00 2.51
C ILE A 67 -8.97 -19.74 2.62
N GLY A 68 -7.72 -19.85 3.05
CA GLY A 68 -6.80 -18.72 3.19
C GLY A 68 -6.54 -18.02 1.86
N VAL A 69 -6.25 -18.80 0.81
CA VAL A 69 -6.07 -18.29 -0.55
C VAL A 69 -7.34 -17.61 -1.06
N SER A 70 -8.51 -18.21 -0.83
CA SER A 70 -9.80 -17.61 -1.23
C SER A 70 -10.07 -16.27 -0.53
N LEU A 71 -9.74 -16.14 0.76
CA LEU A 71 -9.92 -14.90 1.50
C LEU A 71 -9.00 -13.79 0.99
N VAL A 72 -7.75 -14.13 0.64
CA VAL A 72 -6.79 -13.21 0.02
C VAL A 72 -7.30 -12.75 -1.35
N PHE A 73 -7.78 -13.68 -2.18
CA PHE A 73 -8.36 -13.33 -3.47
C PHE A 73 -9.61 -12.45 -3.32
N ALA A 74 -10.47 -12.72 -2.34
CA ALA A 74 -11.64 -11.90 -2.07
C ALA A 74 -11.23 -10.47 -1.66
N ALA A 75 -10.25 -10.33 -0.76
CA ALA A 75 -9.71 -9.04 -0.35
C ALA A 75 -9.03 -8.29 -1.51
N TRP A 76 -8.30 -9.00 -2.39
CA TRP A 76 -7.69 -8.40 -3.57
C TRP A 76 -8.74 -7.88 -4.54
N ASN A 77 -9.74 -8.71 -4.87
CA ASN A 77 -10.80 -8.32 -5.81
C ASN A 77 -11.61 -7.14 -5.28
N SER A 78 -11.90 -7.10 -3.97
CA SER A 78 -12.58 -5.94 -3.38
C SER A 78 -11.72 -4.68 -3.45
N ALA A 79 -10.41 -4.77 -3.22
CA ALA A 79 -9.48 -3.66 -3.39
C ALA A 79 -9.40 -3.16 -4.85
N ILE A 80 -9.46 -4.05 -5.84
CA ILE A 80 -9.52 -3.66 -7.27
C ILE A 80 -10.79 -2.86 -7.57
N VAL A 81 -11.94 -3.23 -7.02
CA VAL A 81 -13.20 -2.51 -7.27
C VAL A 81 -13.20 -1.16 -6.55
N MET A 82 -12.77 -1.13 -5.29
CA MET A 82 -12.74 0.09 -4.48
C MET A 82 -11.66 1.08 -4.93
N GLY A 83 -10.51 0.59 -5.42
CA GLY A 83 -9.34 1.41 -5.76
C GLY A 83 -9.63 2.54 -6.76
N PRO A 84 -10.19 2.25 -7.95
CA PRO A 84 -10.55 3.27 -8.95
C PRO A 84 -11.63 4.22 -8.46
N ALA A 85 -12.60 3.75 -7.67
CA ALA A 85 -13.66 4.58 -7.11
C ALA A 85 -13.08 5.67 -6.19
N PHE A 86 -12.25 5.28 -5.21
CA PHE A 86 -11.59 6.22 -4.32
C PHE A 86 -10.54 7.07 -5.06
N GLY A 87 -9.72 6.44 -5.91
CA GLY A 87 -8.70 7.13 -6.71
C GLY A 87 -9.30 8.20 -7.62
N GLY A 88 -10.39 7.90 -8.32
CA GLY A 88 -11.08 8.84 -9.19
C GLY A 88 -11.89 9.89 -8.44
N PHE A 89 -12.46 9.58 -7.27
CA PHE A 89 -13.18 10.55 -6.44
C PHE A 89 -12.25 11.61 -5.84
N LEU A 90 -11.06 11.18 -5.41
CA LEU A 90 -10.07 12.01 -4.72
C LEU A 90 -9.04 12.64 -5.66
N ALA A 91 -8.88 12.11 -6.88
CA ALA A 91 -8.03 12.71 -7.89
C ALA A 91 -8.64 14.04 -8.37
N THR A 92 -7.82 15.08 -8.39
CA THR A 92 -8.18 16.42 -8.91
C THR A 92 -9.35 17.09 -8.15
N PRO A 93 -9.23 17.25 -6.82
CA PRO A 93 -10.29 17.81 -5.96
C PRO A 93 -10.70 19.23 -6.37
N VAL A 94 -9.79 19.99 -6.98
CA VAL A 94 -9.97 21.38 -7.41
C VAL A 94 -10.99 21.51 -8.55
N ILE A 95 -11.06 20.51 -9.44
CA ILE A 95 -12.01 20.51 -10.56
C ILE A 95 -13.37 19.96 -10.10
N LYS A 96 -13.37 18.96 -9.19
CA LYS A 96 -14.61 18.34 -8.67
C LYS A 96 -15.33 19.15 -7.61
N TYR A 97 -14.61 19.87 -6.75
CA TYR A 97 -15.18 20.63 -5.61
C TYR A 97 -14.71 22.09 -5.60
N PRO A 98 -15.09 22.89 -6.62
CA PRO A 98 -14.64 24.28 -6.75
C PRO A 98 -15.09 25.20 -5.59
N ASN A 99 -16.14 24.81 -4.86
CA ASN A 99 -16.67 25.58 -3.73
C ASN A 99 -15.95 25.31 -2.40
N VAL A 100 -15.30 24.15 -2.24
CA VAL A 100 -14.64 23.73 -0.99
C VAL A 100 -13.15 24.11 -0.99
N PHE A 101 -12.50 24.07 -2.16
CA PHE A 101 -11.08 24.42 -2.31
C PHE A 101 -10.91 25.82 -2.95
N LYS A 102 -11.07 26.87 -2.14
CA LYS A 102 -10.78 28.27 -2.55
C LYS A 102 -9.44 28.75 -1.99
N GLY A 103 -8.73 29.61 -2.73
CA GLY A 103 -7.51 30.28 -2.29
C GLY A 103 -6.20 29.52 -2.59
N ALA A 104 -5.17 29.68 -1.75
CA ALA A 104 -3.82 29.12 -1.93
C ALA A 104 -3.78 27.58 -2.07
N SER A 105 -4.80 26.89 -1.52
CA SER A 105 -5.01 25.45 -1.68
C SER A 105 -5.23 25.02 -3.14
N LYS A 106 -5.82 25.89 -3.97
CA LYS A 106 -6.09 25.62 -5.39
C LYS A 106 -4.81 25.34 -6.17
N TRP A 107 -3.76 26.15 -5.98
CA TRP A 107 -2.49 25.96 -6.69
C TRP A 107 -1.76 24.70 -6.22
N PHE A 108 -1.77 24.43 -4.91
CA PHE A 108 -1.12 23.26 -4.31
C PHE A 108 -1.77 21.93 -4.76
N PHE A 109 -3.10 21.83 -4.71
CA PHE A 109 -3.82 20.61 -5.12
C PHE A 109 -3.97 20.45 -6.64
N THR A 110 -3.77 21.53 -7.42
CA THR A 110 -3.65 21.42 -8.89
C THR A 110 -2.28 20.88 -9.27
N LYS A 111 -1.22 21.30 -8.57
CA LYS A 111 0.14 20.80 -8.79
C LYS A 111 0.32 19.34 -8.34
N PHE A 112 -0.33 18.96 -7.24
CA PHE A 112 -0.28 17.60 -6.70
C PHE A 112 -1.66 16.92 -6.75
N ALA A 113 -2.13 16.63 -7.97
CA ALA A 113 -3.45 16.03 -8.21
C ALA A 113 -3.65 14.66 -7.53
N PHE A 114 -2.56 13.94 -7.23
CA PHE A 114 -2.55 12.61 -6.60
C PHE A 114 -2.21 12.62 -5.11
N LEU A 115 -2.04 13.79 -4.48
CA LEU A 115 -1.65 13.87 -3.08
C LEU A 115 -2.74 13.35 -2.14
N LEU A 116 -4.00 13.77 -2.37
CA LEU A 116 -5.15 13.32 -1.56
C LEU A 116 -5.35 11.80 -1.58
N PRO A 117 -5.43 11.12 -2.75
CA PRO A 117 -5.56 9.67 -2.76
C PRO A 117 -4.35 8.98 -2.12
N SER A 118 -3.13 9.52 -2.31
CA SER A 118 -1.92 8.96 -1.71
C SER A 118 -1.89 9.09 -0.18
N VAL A 119 -2.36 10.22 0.36
CA VAL A 119 -2.49 10.42 1.81
C VAL A 119 -3.51 9.44 2.40
N LEU A 120 -4.66 9.26 1.76
CA LEU A 120 -5.68 8.33 2.23
C LEU A 120 -5.17 6.88 2.26
N ILE A 121 -4.46 6.45 1.21
CA ILE A 121 -3.81 5.14 1.17
C ILE A 121 -2.72 5.03 2.25
N SER A 122 -1.96 6.10 2.48
CA SER A 122 -0.91 6.12 3.50
C SER A 122 -1.45 5.93 4.92
N VAL A 123 -2.66 6.43 5.23
CA VAL A 123 -3.34 6.20 6.51
C VAL A 123 -3.70 4.72 6.67
N VAL A 124 -4.23 4.09 5.63
CA VAL A 124 -4.54 2.65 5.64
C VAL A 124 -3.27 1.80 5.82
N LEU A 125 -2.15 2.23 5.22
CA LEU A 125 -0.84 1.57 5.38
C LEU A 125 -0.28 1.75 6.79
N ILE A 126 -0.43 2.92 7.42
CA ILE A 126 -0.04 3.15 8.81
C ILE A 126 -0.85 2.22 9.74
N LEU A 127 -2.16 2.12 9.54
CA LEU A 127 -2.99 1.19 10.32
C LEU A 127 -2.53 -0.25 10.14
N SER A 128 -2.17 -0.65 8.91
CA SER A 128 -1.61 -1.97 8.63
C SER A 128 -0.28 -2.19 9.37
N ILE A 129 0.62 -1.20 9.38
CA ILE A 129 1.89 -1.27 10.12
C ILE A 129 1.65 -1.42 11.62
N ILE A 130 0.71 -0.66 12.19
CA ILE A 130 0.32 -0.75 13.60
C ILE A 130 -0.23 -2.15 13.91
N LEU A 131 -1.12 -2.68 13.07
CA LEU A 131 -1.68 -4.02 13.25
C LEU A 131 -0.60 -5.10 13.16
N ILE A 132 0.33 -5.01 12.21
CA ILE A 132 1.46 -5.94 12.11
C ILE A 132 2.35 -5.83 13.36
N PHE A 133 2.58 -4.62 13.85
CA PHE A 133 3.38 -4.42 15.04
C PHE A 133 2.74 -5.03 16.30
N PHE A 134 1.43 -4.92 16.48
CA PHE A 134 0.73 -5.39 17.67
C PHE A 134 0.19 -6.84 17.61
N LYS A 135 -0.24 -7.32 16.44
CA LYS A 135 -0.87 -8.64 16.29
C LYS A 135 0.05 -9.72 15.71
N PHE A 136 1.13 -9.34 15.03
CA PHE A 136 2.05 -10.32 14.46
C PHE A 136 3.18 -10.59 15.46
N ASP A 137 2.95 -11.60 16.31
CA ASP A 137 4.00 -12.14 17.17
C ASP A 137 4.99 -12.96 16.33
N GLU A 138 6.28 -12.84 16.65
CA GLU A 138 7.33 -13.59 15.96
C GLU A 138 7.12 -15.09 16.18
N THR A 139 6.98 -15.85 15.09
CA THR A 139 6.89 -17.33 15.14
C THR A 139 8.23 -17.99 15.54
N ASN A 140 9.15 -17.26 16.17
CA ASN A 140 10.43 -17.78 16.65
C ASN A 140 10.53 -17.67 18.17
N LYS A 141 10.06 -18.72 18.84
CA LYS A 141 10.84 -19.50 19.81
C LYS A 141 10.50 -20.97 19.64
#